data_AF-A0A8I1IQL7-F1
#
_entry.id   AF-A0A8I1IQL7-F1
#
_cell.length_a   1.000
_cell.length_b   1.000
_cell.length_c   1.000
_cell.angle_alpha   90.00
_cell.angle_beta   90.00
_cell.angle_gamma   90.00
#
_symmetry.space_group_name_H-M   'P 1'
#
loop_
_entity.id
_entity.type
_entity.pdbx_description
1 polymer ?
#
loop_
_entity_poly.entity_id
_entity_poly.type
_entity_poly.pdbx_seq_one_letter_code
_entity_poly.pdbx_strand_id
1 'polypeptide(L)' 'MKVVVHIFKPGGHNKAHRHTNVALNLVFQGEGYSIVDGEKIELKKGDLFLAPPCSAHEHCNT' A
#
# COMPACT_ATOMS: atom_id res chain seq x y z
N MET A 1 -15.22 -8.74 -6.38
CA MET A 1 -13.78 -8.43 -6.45
C MET A 1 -13.62 -7.03 -7.00
N LYS A 2 -12.94 -6.13 -6.28
CA LYS A 2 -12.69 -4.73 -6.72
C LYS A 2 -11.21 -4.60 -7.05
N VAL A 3 -10.89 -4.03 -8.20
CA VAL A 3 -9.53 -3.69 -8.60
C VAL A 3 -9.43 -2.17 -8.62
N VAL A 4 -8.38 -1.64 -8.00
CA VAL A 4 -8.10 -0.19 -7.96
C VAL A 4 -6.64 -0.01 -8.31
N VAL A 5 -6.34 1.04 -9.08
CA VAL A 5 -4.96 1.47 -9.35
C VAL A 5 -4.71 2.75 -8.57
N HIS A 6 -3.66 2.76 -7.74
CA HIS A 6 -3.19 3.95 -7.05
C HIS A 6 -1.97 4.50 -7.78
N ILE A 7 -2.00 5.80 -8.08
CA ILE A 7 -0.90 6.51 -8.74
C ILE A 7 -0.53 7.69 -7.85
N PHE A 8 0.73 7.72 -7.41
CA PHE A 8 1.26 8.79 -6.58
C PHE A 8 2.30 9.58 -7.37
N LYS A 9 2.34 10.90 -7.15
CA LYS A 9 3.48 11.74 -7.56
C LYS A 9 4.71 11.37 -6.71
N PRO A 10 5.94 11.76 -7.11
CA PRO A 10 7.11 11.63 -6.24
C PRO A 10 6.84 12.28 -4.87
N GLY A 11 7.15 11.57 -3.77
CA GLY A 11 6.84 11.98 -2.40
C GLY A 11 5.35 11.93 -2.01
N GLY A 12 4.48 11.48 -2.91
CA GLY A 12 3.04 11.41 -2.68
C GLY A 12 2.66 10.23 -1.78
N HIS A 13 1.72 10.47 -0.87
CA HIS A 13 1.20 9.45 0.03
C HIS A 13 -0.31 9.64 0.26
N ASN A 14 -0.99 8.56 0.67
CA ASN A 14 -2.36 8.65 1.16
C ASN A 14 -2.40 8.81 2.70
N LYS A 15 -3.60 8.88 3.26
CA LYS A 15 -3.80 8.81 4.72
C LYS A 15 -4.07 7.37 5.13
N ALA A 16 -3.57 6.99 6.30
CA ALA A 16 -3.93 5.74 6.95
C ALA A 16 -5.45 5.54 7.04
N HIS A 17 -5.92 4.40 6.57
CA HIS A 17 -7.31 3.98 6.67
C HIS A 17 -7.40 2.46 6.84
N ARG A 18 -8.59 1.97 7.17
CA ARG A 18 -8.85 0.53 7.35
C ARG A 18 -10.19 0.17 6.76
N HIS A 19 -10.33 -1.09 6.37
CA HIS A 19 -11.59 -1.65 5.89
C HIS A 19 -11.64 -3.15 6.19
N THR A 20 -12.85 -3.71 6.21
CA THR A 20 -13.08 -5.13 6.53
C THR A 20 -12.57 -6.10 5.46
N ASN A 21 -12.33 -5.62 4.24
CA ASN A 21 -11.79 -6.44 3.15
C ASN A 21 -10.28 -6.67 3.32
N VAL A 22 -9.77 -7.80 2.83
CA VAL A 22 -8.35 -7.98 2.54
C VAL A 22 -7.96 -7.05 1.38
N ALA A 23 -6.83 -6.36 1.48
CA ALA A 23 -6.22 -5.66 0.35
C ALA A 23 -4.91 -6.34 -0.07
N LEU A 24 -4.89 -6.89 -1.28
CA LEU A 24 -3.68 -7.40 -1.93
C LEU A 24 -3.12 -6.31 -2.85
N ASN A 25 -1.86 -5.96 -2.65
CA ASN A 25 -1.22 -4.84 -3.34
C ASN A 25 0.02 -5.35 -4.10
N LEU A 26 0.03 -5.12 -5.42
CA LEU A 26 1.17 -5.39 -6.30
C LEU A 26 1.81 -4.06 -6.70
N VAL A 27 3.11 -3.93 -6.50
CA VAL A 27 3.86 -2.76 -6.98
C VAL A 27 4.21 -2.94 -8.45
N PHE A 28 3.41 -2.32 -9.31
CA PHE A 28 3.59 -2.42 -10.76
C PHE A 28 4.82 -1.64 -11.27
N GLN A 29 5.11 -0.48 -10.67
CA GLN A 29 6.24 0.38 -11.02
C GLN A 29 6.64 1.26 -9.82
N GLY A 30 7.92 1.65 -9.75
CA GLY A 30 8.45 2.56 -8.73
C GLY A 30 8.97 1.83 -7.49
N GLU A 31 9.23 2.62 -6.45
CA GLU A 31 9.64 2.19 -5.13
C GLU A 31 9.05 3.11 -4.07
N GLY A 32 9.03 2.64 -2.82
CA GLY A 32 8.39 3.34 -1.73
C GLY A 32 8.20 2.44 -0.54
N TYR A 33 7.22 2.75 0.29
CA TYR A 33 6.87 1.93 1.43
C TYR A 33 5.38 1.97 1.72
N SER A 34 4.91 0.95 2.43
CA SER A 34 3.62 0.99 3.10
C SER A 34 3.81 0.88 4.60
N ILE A 35 2.89 1.46 5.36
CA ILE A 35 2.80 1.24 6.80
C ILE A 35 1.54 0.42 7.02
N VAL A 36 1.65 -0.75 7.65
CA VAL A 36 0.53 -1.64 7.97
C VAL A 36 0.58 -1.93 9.46
N ASP A 37 -0.46 -1.50 10.19
CA ASP A 37 -0.53 -1.58 11.66
C ASP A 37 0.73 -1.06 12.38
N GLY A 38 1.36 -0.02 11.82
CA GLY A 38 2.55 0.62 12.37
C GLY A 38 3.87 -0.02 11.92
N GLU A 39 3.83 -1.17 11.24
CA GLU A 39 5.03 -1.77 10.64
C GLU A 39 5.30 -1.20 9.25
N LYS A 40 6.54 -0.74 9.05
CA LYS A 40 6.99 -0.23 7.75
C LYS A 40 7.46 -1.40 6.87
N ILE A 41 6.89 -1.46 5.67
CA ILE A 41 7.23 -2.44 4.65
C ILE A 41 7.83 -1.67 3.47
N GLU A 42 9.12 -1.85 3.22
CA GLU A 42 9.78 -1.30 2.03
C GLU A 42 9.34 -2.07 0.79
N LEU A 43 9.07 -1.37 -0.30
CA LEU A 43 8.47 -1.92 -1.51
C LEU A 43 9.18 -1.41 -2.76
N LYS A 44 9.36 -2.30 -3.73
CA LYS A 44 9.87 -2.00 -5.07
C LYS A 44 9.07 -2.74 -6.13
N LYS A 45 9.27 -2.37 -7.39
CA LYS A 45 8.65 -3.03 -8.55
C LYS A 45 8.71 -4.56 -8.44
N GLY A 46 7.54 -5.18 -8.56
CA GLY A 46 7.36 -6.63 -8.51
C GLY A 46 6.97 -7.17 -7.14
N ASP A 47 7.09 -6.37 -6.07
CA ASP A 47 6.70 -6.81 -4.74
C ASP A 47 5.17 -6.95 -4.62
N LEU A 48 4.76 -7.99 -3.89
CA LEU A 48 3.38 -8.30 -3.58
C LEU A 48 3.25 -8.38 -2.05
N PHE A 49 2.32 -7.61 -1.48
CA PHE A 49 2.03 -7.67 -0.06
C PHE A 49 0.53 -7.61 0.21
N LEU A 50 0.13 -7.96 1.43
CA LEU A 50 -1.25 -7.91 1.88
C LEU A 50 -1.40 -6.96 3.08
N ALA A 51 -2.50 -6.21 3.11
CA ALA A 51 -3.01 -5.59 4.32
C ALA A 51 -4.19 -6.43 4.82
N PRO A 52 -4.10 -7.04 6.03
CA PRO A 52 -5.17 -7.83 6.60
C PRO A 52 -6.50 -7.07 6.78
N PRO A 53 -7.62 -7.78 7.00
CA PRO A 53 -8.87 -7.15 7.39
C PRO A 53 -8.69 -6.24 8.60
N CYS A 54 -9.27 -5.04 8.54
CA CYS A 54 -9.24 -4.03 9.61
C CYS A 54 -7.84 -3.50 10.01
N SER A 55 -6.75 -3.92 9.36
CA SER A 55 -5.43 -3.31 9.58
C SER A 55 -5.41 -1.89 9.02
N ALA A 56 -4.93 -0.93 9.82
CA ALA A 56 -4.70 0.42 9.32
C ALA A 56 -3.53 0.38 8.33
N HIS A 57 -3.72 0.95 7.13
CA HIS A 57 -2.68 0.98 6.12
C HIS A 57 -2.61 2.29 5.34
N GLU A 58 -1.39 2.65 4.96
CA GLU A 58 -1.06 3.75 4.05
C GLU A 58 0.13 3.38 3.16
N HIS A 59 0.27 4.14 2.07
CA HIS A 59 1.26 3.93 1.01
C HIS A 59 1.95 5.26 0.70
N CYS A 60 3.26 5.22 0.50
CA CYS A 60 4.11 6.35 0.17
C CYS A 60 5.01 6.00 -1.00
N ASN A 61 5.10 6.91 -1.97
CA ASN A 61 6.03 6.84 -3.09
C ASN A 61 7.26 7.69 -2.77
N THR A 62 8.44 7.07 -2.75
CA THR A 62 9.72 7.74 -2.42
C THR A 62 10.45 8.17 -3.67
#